data_AF-A0A970BNP3-F1
#
_entry.id   AF-A0A970BNP3-F1
#
_cell.length_a   1.000
_cell.length_b   1.000
_cell.length_c   1.000
_cell.angle_alpha   90.00
_cell.angle_beta   90.00
_cell.angle_gamma   90.00
#
_symmetry.space_group_name_H-M   'P 1'
#
loop_
_entity.id
_entity.type
_entity.pdbx_description
1 polymer ?
#
loop_
_entity_poly.entity_id
_entity_poly.type
_entity_poly.pdbx_seq_one_letter_code
_entity_poly.pdbx_strand_id
1 'polypeptide(L)'
;RVWINKPDDIKLMRTRKGARDQNLSIVIYSANDTGVLVEGLGFIRALAKEDYTDLATLVANAKKIMQFYGSRYKRYYSFEVLPNLVNASVEALEEVKTKNDFLRLLEALISYVGKLHYWIDLEIPWAKMTQGY
;
A
#
# COMPACT_ATOMS: atom_id res chain seq x y z
N ARG A 1 -1.41 -3.80 15.71
CA ARG A 1 -2.42 -4.89 15.55
C ARG A 1 -2.17 -5.73 14.29
N VAL A 2 -1.95 -5.11 13.13
CA VAL A 2 -1.61 -5.79 11.85
C VAL A 2 -0.42 -6.75 11.93
N TRP A 3 0.49 -6.59 12.89
CA TRP A 3 1.64 -7.49 13.03
C TRP A 3 1.30 -8.92 13.44
N ILE A 4 0.23 -9.09 14.23
CA ILE A 4 -0.16 -10.37 14.83
C ILE A 4 -1.47 -10.86 14.22
N ASN A 5 -2.44 -9.95 14.04
CA ASN A 5 -3.78 -10.28 13.59
C ASN A 5 -3.97 -9.93 12.12
N LYS A 6 -4.62 -10.84 11.39
CA LYS A 6 -5.04 -10.62 10.00
C LYS A 6 -5.94 -9.37 9.91
N PRO A 7 -5.59 -8.38 9.07
CA PRO A 7 -6.39 -7.16 8.88
C PRO A 7 -7.77 -7.43 8.28
N ASP A 8 -8.73 -6.55 8.58
CA ASP A 8 -10.10 -6.67 8.04
C ASP A 8 -10.16 -6.46 6.52
N ASP A 9 -9.25 -5.65 5.96
CA ASP A 9 -9.09 -5.51 4.50
C ASP A 9 -8.89 -6.85 3.81
N ILE A 10 -8.17 -7.79 4.44
CA ILE A 10 -7.97 -9.14 3.88
C ILE A 10 -9.30 -9.89 3.82
N LYS A 11 -10.14 -9.79 4.85
CA LYS A 11 -11.45 -10.45 4.87
C LYS A 11 -12.36 -9.86 3.79
N LEU A 12 -12.41 -8.53 3.69
CA LEU A 12 -13.21 -7.83 2.69
C LEU A 12 -12.77 -8.17 1.27
N MET A 13 -11.46 -8.17 1.01
CA MET A 13 -10.86 -8.57 -0.27
C MET A 13 -11.35 -9.93 -0.74
N ARG A 14 -11.43 -10.92 0.16
CA ARG A 14 -11.84 -12.29 -0.17
C ARG A 14 -13.30 -12.40 -0.61
N THR A 15 -14.15 -11.43 -0.25
CA THR A 15 -15.56 -11.38 -0.70
C THR A 15 -15.71 -10.78 -2.10
N ARG A 16 -14.69 -10.10 -2.62
CA ARG A 16 -14.73 -9.46 -3.93
C ARG A 16 -14.53 -10.49 -5.03
N LYS A 17 -15.36 -10.41 -6.07
CA LYS A 17 -15.23 -11.25 -7.26
C LYS A 17 -14.79 -10.39 -8.45
N GLY A 18 -13.80 -10.90 -9.19
CA GLY A 18 -13.30 -10.32 -10.43
C GLY A 18 -13.88 -11.02 -11.65
N ALA A 19 -13.14 -10.98 -12.76
CA ALA A 19 -13.52 -11.64 -14.00
C ALA A 19 -13.80 -13.14 -13.79
N ARG A 20 -14.84 -13.67 -14.45
CA ARG A 20 -15.30 -15.06 -14.31
C ARG A 20 -15.68 -15.46 -12.88
N ASP A 21 -16.20 -14.50 -12.10
CA ASP A 21 -16.74 -14.72 -10.75
C ASP A 21 -15.71 -15.31 -9.74
N GLN A 22 -14.41 -15.14 -10.00
CA GLN A 22 -13.33 -15.64 -9.15
C GLN A 22 -12.62 -14.52 -8.38
N ASN A 23 -12.02 -14.87 -7.24
CA ASN A 23 -11.27 -13.93 -6.39
C ASN A 23 -9.76 -13.90 -6.70
N LEU A 24 -9.21 -14.88 -7.40
CA LEU A 24 -7.75 -15.03 -7.58
C LEU A 24 -7.08 -13.78 -8.16
N SER A 25 -7.68 -13.18 -9.21
CA SER A 25 -7.15 -11.96 -9.82
C SER A 25 -7.19 -10.75 -8.88
N ILE A 26 -8.19 -10.66 -8.00
CA ILE A 26 -8.27 -9.61 -6.98
C ILE A 26 -7.09 -9.73 -6.03
N VAL A 27 -6.81 -10.95 -5.53
CA VAL A 27 -5.70 -11.18 -4.61
C VAL A 27 -4.36 -10.86 -5.27
N ILE A 28 -4.09 -11.43 -6.45
CA ILE A 28 -2.81 -11.23 -7.16
C ILE A 28 -2.57 -9.75 -7.47
N TYR A 29 -3.56 -9.04 -8.01
CA TYR A 29 -3.38 -7.63 -8.32
C TYR A 29 -3.27 -6.75 -7.09
N SER A 30 -4.00 -7.07 -6.01
CA SER A 30 -3.84 -6.34 -4.76
C SER A 30 -2.45 -6.54 -4.14
N ALA A 31 -1.86 -7.74 -4.26
CA ALA A 31 -0.50 -8.01 -3.82
C ALA A 31 0.49 -7.16 -4.61
N ASN A 32 0.42 -7.23 -5.94
CA ASN A 32 1.25 -6.43 -6.84
C ASN A 32 1.18 -4.94 -6.50
N ASP A 33 -0.02 -4.37 -6.44
CA ASP A 33 -0.19 -2.94 -6.21
C ASP A 33 0.29 -2.51 -4.82
N THR A 34 0.14 -3.38 -3.81
CA THR A 34 0.66 -3.12 -2.46
C THR A 34 2.19 -3.16 -2.46
N GLY A 35 2.81 -4.10 -3.18
CA GLY A 35 4.26 -4.15 -3.38
C GLY A 35 4.78 -2.90 -4.10
N VAL A 36 4.15 -2.50 -5.21
CA VAL A 36 4.55 -1.31 -5.98
C VAL A 36 4.39 -0.04 -5.16
N LEU A 37 3.37 0.08 -4.31
CA LEU A 37 3.25 1.22 -3.40
C LEU A 37 4.41 1.27 -2.41
N VAL A 38 4.78 0.13 -1.79
CA VAL A 38 5.92 0.04 -0.87
C VAL A 38 7.21 0.47 -1.56
N GLU A 39 7.47 -0.03 -2.77
CA GLU A 39 8.67 0.31 -3.53
C GLU A 39 8.69 1.78 -3.95
N GLY A 40 7.59 2.29 -4.51
CA GLY A 40 7.48 3.69 -4.92
C GLY A 40 7.70 4.67 -3.77
N LEU A 41 7.11 4.40 -2.61
CA LEU A 41 7.36 5.18 -1.39
C LEU A 41 8.79 4.95 -0.85
N GLY A 42 9.34 3.76 -1.00
CA GLY A 42 10.71 3.43 -0.64
C GLY A 42 11.74 4.25 -1.43
N PHE A 43 11.52 4.47 -2.73
CA PHE A 43 12.35 5.35 -3.56
C PHE A 43 12.25 6.80 -3.12
N ILE A 44 11.04 7.30 -2.86
CA ILE A 44 10.86 8.67 -2.34
C ILE A 44 11.55 8.84 -0.98
N ARG A 45 11.46 7.84 -0.10
CA ARG A 45 12.17 7.82 1.19
C ARG A 45 13.68 7.87 0.99
N ALA A 46 14.23 7.16 0.00
CA ALA A 46 15.66 7.23 -0.31
C ALA A 46 16.06 8.62 -0.79
N LEU A 47 15.29 9.21 -1.73
CA LEU A 47 15.51 10.57 -2.22
C LEU A 47 15.43 11.64 -1.13
N ALA A 48 14.58 11.44 -0.12
CA ALA A 48 14.46 12.35 1.01
C ALA A 48 15.71 12.41 1.91
N LYS A 49 16.63 11.45 1.80
CA LYS A 49 17.92 11.44 2.51
C LYS A 49 19.00 12.21 1.77
N GLU A 50 18.77 12.56 0.51
CA GLU A 50 19.71 13.32 -0.31
C GLU A 50 19.56 14.82 -0.06
N ASP A 51 20.66 15.56 -0.02
CA ASP A 51 20.63 16.99 0.29
C ASP A 51 20.01 17.84 -0.83
N TYR A 52 20.15 17.40 -2.09
CA TYR A 52 19.72 18.16 -3.28
C TYR A 52 18.21 18.12 -3.55
N THR A 53 17.44 17.30 -2.83
CA THR A 53 15.99 17.18 -3.02
C THR A 53 15.24 18.22 -2.18
N ASP A 54 14.21 18.85 -2.74
CA ASP A 54 13.37 19.77 -1.98
C ASP A 54 12.15 19.04 -1.38
N LEU A 55 11.75 19.45 -0.17
CA LEU A 55 10.66 18.81 0.57
C LEU A 55 9.31 18.94 -0.15
N ALA A 56 9.04 20.06 -0.82
CA ALA A 56 7.77 20.29 -1.49
C ALA A 56 7.56 19.30 -2.65
N THR A 57 8.60 19.07 -3.45
CA THR A 57 8.60 18.08 -4.53
C THR A 57 8.42 16.67 -3.98
N LEU A 58 9.11 16.31 -2.89
CA LEU A 58 8.97 15.00 -2.26
C LEU A 58 7.53 14.76 -1.78
N VAL A 59 6.94 15.74 -1.09
CA VAL A 59 5.53 15.71 -0.63
C VAL A 59 4.58 15.58 -1.82
N ALA A 60 4.74 16.39 -2.87
CA ALA A 60 3.87 16.37 -4.03
C ALA A 60 3.88 15.01 -4.75
N ASN A 61 5.06 14.39 -4.91
CA ASN A 61 5.18 13.07 -5.52
C ASN A 61 4.60 11.96 -4.64
N ALA A 62 4.88 12.00 -3.33
CA ALA A 62 4.31 11.06 -2.37
C ALA A 62 2.77 11.10 -2.39
N LYS A 63 2.17 12.30 -2.32
CA LYS A 63 0.71 12.47 -2.37
C LYS A 63 0.12 11.89 -3.65
N LYS A 64 0.71 12.15 -4.83
CA LYS A 64 0.21 11.62 -6.10
C LYS A 64 0.19 10.10 -6.13
N ILE A 65 1.28 9.45 -5.70
CA ILE A 65 1.36 7.99 -5.65
C ILE A 65 0.34 7.43 -4.64
N MET A 66 0.30 7.99 -3.44
CA MET A 66 -0.63 7.59 -2.38
C MET A 66 -2.08 7.71 -2.82
N GLN A 67 -2.49 8.85 -3.40
CA GLN A 67 -3.86 9.07 -3.86
C GLN A 67 -4.27 8.11 -4.99
N PHE A 68 -3.36 7.86 -5.94
CA PHE A 68 -3.60 6.90 -7.03
C PHE A 68 -3.91 5.50 -6.48
N TYR A 69 -3.04 4.97 -5.63
CA TYR A 69 -3.22 3.63 -5.07
C TYR A 69 -4.36 3.57 -4.03
N GLY A 70 -4.52 4.59 -3.17
CA GLY A 70 -5.62 4.70 -2.21
C GLY A 70 -6.99 4.55 -2.86
N SER A 71 -7.21 5.27 -3.96
CA SER A 71 -8.44 5.16 -4.77
C SER A 71 -8.61 3.76 -5.36
N ARG A 72 -7.50 3.17 -5.85
CA ARG A 72 -7.48 1.85 -6.47
C ARG A 72 -7.86 0.73 -5.47
N TYR A 73 -7.30 0.76 -4.26
CA TYR A 73 -7.61 -0.21 -3.20
C TYR A 73 -9.10 -0.25 -2.85
N LYS A 74 -9.72 0.94 -2.71
CA LYS A 74 -11.14 1.06 -2.43
C LYS A 74 -12.00 0.51 -3.58
N ARG A 75 -11.69 0.90 -4.82
CA ARG A 75 -12.53 0.61 -6.00
C ARG A 75 -12.42 -0.84 -6.48
N TYR A 76 -11.21 -1.40 -6.49
CA TYR A 76 -10.98 -2.69 -7.13
C TYR A 76 -10.89 -3.84 -6.13
N TYR A 77 -10.40 -3.60 -4.92
CA TYR A 77 -10.10 -4.66 -3.94
C TYR A 77 -11.02 -4.65 -2.73
N SER A 78 -11.95 -3.68 -2.64
CA SER A 78 -12.90 -3.53 -1.52
C SER A 78 -12.21 -3.34 -0.17
N PHE A 79 -11.01 -2.76 -0.17
CA PHE A 79 -10.36 -2.38 1.09
C PHE A 79 -11.05 -1.16 1.67
N GLU A 80 -11.05 -1.06 2.99
CA GLU A 80 -11.61 0.07 3.74
C GLU A 80 -10.57 0.71 4.66
N VAL A 81 -9.74 -0.09 5.33
CA VAL A 81 -8.77 0.40 6.32
C VAL A 81 -7.59 1.09 5.63
N LEU A 82 -6.96 0.42 4.65
CA LEU A 82 -5.80 0.98 3.94
C LEU A 82 -6.12 2.28 3.20
N PRO A 83 -7.19 2.40 2.39
CA PRO A 83 -7.53 3.68 1.74
C PRO A 83 -7.70 4.83 2.75
N ASN A 84 -8.33 4.56 3.89
CA ASN A 84 -8.52 5.57 4.93
C ASN A 84 -7.18 5.99 5.57
N LEU A 85 -6.30 5.02 5.85
CA LEU A 85 -4.95 5.30 6.35
C LEU A 85 -4.13 6.10 5.34
N VAL A 86 -4.24 5.77 4.06
CA VAL A 86 -3.57 6.49 2.96
C VAL A 86 -4.08 7.93 2.88
N ASN A 87 -5.39 8.16 2.95
CA ASN A 87 -5.96 9.51 2.96
C ASN A 87 -5.49 10.31 4.18
N ALA A 88 -5.52 9.72 5.38
CA ALA A 88 -4.99 10.37 6.58
C ALA A 88 -3.50 10.69 6.46
N SER A 89 -2.72 9.85 5.77
CA SER A 89 -1.30 10.12 5.51
C SER A 89 -1.11 11.27 4.51
N VAL A 90 -1.96 11.35 3.48
CA VAL A 90 -1.97 12.44 2.49
C VAL A 90 -2.32 13.78 3.14
N GLU A 91 -3.26 13.79 4.08
CA GLU A 91 -3.59 14.96 4.89
C GLU A 91 -2.42 15.33 5.82
N ALA A 92 -1.84 14.36 6.52
CA ALA A 92 -0.69 14.61 7.40
C ALA A 92 0.54 15.16 6.66
N LEU A 93 0.72 14.82 5.38
CA LEU A 93 1.77 15.37 4.52
C LEU A 93 1.66 16.90 4.33
N GLU A 94 0.49 17.50 4.52
CA GLU A 94 0.31 18.96 4.42
C GLU A 94 0.92 19.72 5.60
N GLU A 95 1.05 19.05 6.74
CA GLU A 95 1.59 19.62 7.98
C GLU A 95 3.09 19.37 8.17
N VAL A 96 3.71 18.59 7.28
CA VAL A 96 5.13 18.25 7.34
C VAL A 96 5.99 19.48 7.07
N LYS A 97 6.85 19.84 8.04
CA LYS A 97 7.75 21.00 7.96
C LYS A 97 9.18 20.63 7.58
N THR A 98 9.60 19.39 7.85
CA THR A 98 10.98 18.95 7.67
C THR A 98 11.08 17.61 6.95
N LYS A 99 12.22 17.34 6.31
CA LYS A 99 12.53 16.02 5.74
C LYS A 99 12.47 14.90 6.79
N ASN A 100 12.80 15.19 8.04
CA ASN A 100 12.70 14.19 9.12
C ASN A 100 11.24 13.83 9.45
N ASP A 101 10.34 14.82 9.49
CA ASP A 101 8.91 14.55 9.70
C ASP A 101 8.33 13.76 8.53
N PHE A 102 8.72 14.12 7.31
CA PHE A 102 8.38 13.40 6.09
C PHE A 102 8.82 11.93 6.13
N LEU A 103 10.09 11.68 6.47
CA LEU A 103 10.65 10.34 6.58
C LEU A 103 9.91 9.51 7.63
N ARG A 104 9.63 10.06 8.81
CA ARG A 104 8.89 9.36 9.88
C ARG A 104 7.49 8.93 9.43
N LEU A 105 6.76 9.83 8.75
CA LEU A 105 5.43 9.53 8.24
C LEU A 105 5.49 8.42 7.17
N LEU A 106 6.41 8.54 6.22
CA LEU A 106 6.64 7.55 5.17
C LEU A 106 7.01 6.19 5.73
N GLU A 107 7.93 6.13 6.69
CA GLU A 107 8.37 4.88 7.29
C GLU A 107 7.23 4.17 8.04
N ALA A 108 6.39 4.91 8.74
CA ALA A 108 5.21 4.36 9.39
C ALA A 108 4.23 3.75 8.37
N LEU A 109 3.95 4.47 7.29
CA LEU A 109 3.06 3.98 6.23
C LEU A 109 3.66 2.78 5.49
N ILE A 110 4.92 2.87 5.04
CA ILE A 110 5.64 1.77 4.38
C ILE A 110 5.61 0.51 5.25
N SER A 111 5.85 0.65 6.56
CA SER A 111 5.85 -0.50 7.48
C SER A 111 4.46 -1.14 7.57
N TYR A 112 3.40 -0.35 7.66
CA TYR A 112 2.03 -0.87 7.66
C TYR A 112 1.69 -1.57 6.34
N VAL A 113 1.94 -0.89 5.21
CA VAL A 113 1.62 -1.39 3.86
C VAL A 113 2.42 -2.66 3.57
N GLY A 114 3.71 -2.69 3.95
CA GLY A 114 4.56 -3.88 3.81
C GLY A 114 4.04 -5.07 4.62
N LYS A 115 3.49 -4.86 5.83
CA LYS A 115 2.85 -5.95 6.57
C LYS A 115 1.55 -6.40 5.93
N LEU A 116 0.76 -5.46 5.44
CA LEU A 116 -0.47 -5.80 4.73
C LEU A 116 -0.15 -6.62 3.48
N HIS A 117 0.89 -6.25 2.72
CA HIS A 117 1.40 -7.01 1.59
C HIS A 117 1.70 -8.46 1.96
N TYR A 118 2.42 -8.68 3.07
CA TYR A 118 2.66 -10.02 3.61
C TYR A 118 1.36 -10.80 3.87
N TRP A 119 0.34 -10.16 4.44
CA TRP A 119 -0.94 -10.84 4.66
C TRP A 119 -1.69 -11.16 3.38
N ILE A 120 -1.60 -10.31 2.34
CA ILE A 120 -2.20 -10.58 1.03
C ILE A 120 -1.48 -11.76 0.38
N ASP A 121 -0.14 -11.79 0.45
CA ASP A 121 0.68 -12.87 -0.12
C ASP A 121 0.29 -14.25 0.44
N LEU A 122 -0.01 -14.34 1.74
CA LEU A 122 -0.49 -15.58 2.37
C LEU A 122 -1.85 -16.07 1.84
N GLU A 123 -2.64 -15.20 1.20
CA GLU A 123 -3.92 -15.58 0.58
C GLU A 123 -3.76 -16.13 -0.85
N ILE A 124 -2.56 -16.02 -1.42
CA ILE A 124 -2.26 -16.51 -2.77
C ILE A 124 -2.02 -18.03 -2.68
N PRO A 125 -2.73 -18.85 -3.48
CA PRO A 125 -2.61 -20.30 -3.43
C PRO A 125 -1.37 -20.79 -4.19
N TRP A 126 -0.18 -20.32 -3.82
CA TRP A 126 1.10 -20.58 -4.51
C TRP A 126 1.28 -22.05 -4.87
N ALA A 127 1.08 -22.97 -3.92
CA ALA A 127 1.24 -24.40 -4.14
C ALA A 127 0.30 -24.97 -5.22
N LYS A 128 -0.96 -24.51 -5.29
CA LYS A 128 -1.91 -25.00 -6.30
C LYS A 128 -1.57 -24.47 -7.69
N MET A 129 -0.98 -23.28 -7.79
CA MET A 129 -0.58 -22.69 -9.06
C MET A 129 0.69 -23.33 -9.62
N THR A 130 1.61 -23.78 -8.76
CA THR A 130 2.87 -24.42 -9.19
C THR A 130 2.75 -25.90 -9.47
N GLN A 131 1.75 -26.59 -8.94
CA GLN A 131 1.49 -28.03 -9.19
C GLN A 131 0.73 -28.29 -10.51
N GLY A 132 0.23 -27.25 -11.18
CA GLY A 132 -0.54 -27.35 -12.43
C GLY A 132 0.30 -27.27 -13.72
N TYR A 133 1.63 -27.28 -13.60
CA TYR A 133 2.59 -27.30 -14.71
C TYR A 133 3.37 -28.62 -14.71
#